data_AF-A0A925X2K5-F1
#
_entry.id   AF-A0A925X2K5-F1
#
_cell.length_a   1.000
_cell.length_b   1.000
_cell.length_c   1.000
_cell.angle_alpha   90.00
_cell.angle_beta   90.00
_cell.angle_gamma   90.00
#
_symmetry.space_group_name_H-M   'P 1'
#
loop_
_entity.id
_entity.type
_entity.pdbx_description
1 polymer ?
#
loop_
_entity_poly.entity_id
_entity_poly.type
_entity_poly.pdbx_seq_one_letter_code
_entity_poly.pdbx_strand_id
1 'polypeptide(L)'
;MVEEQLRQVALGNGLFPSEATAKQFGMSLEQLSETFWSGVNVDYAALQATGAKVKNMFENGKQVRITNPNGTDLSFAIQSRPVFVSDGVISDEDKAEGGAACMVWLPAGEVYTTPAAGTATGRIVFDRVQFMGKDVTGVSIVLKNGRVTSMTGGAGFDAIKAQYDAAGPGKDELAVFDIGINPAVKATPKLLSSPPEWSR
;
A
#
# COMPACT_ATOMS: atom_id res chain seq x y z
N MET A 1 30.74 -14.21 14.46
CA MET A 1 29.90 -13.19 15.11
C MET A 1 29.45 -12.27 14.01
N VAL A 2 28.30 -12.55 13.40
CA VAL A 2 27.72 -11.68 12.39
C VAL A 2 27.07 -10.53 13.15
N GLU A 3 27.73 -9.37 13.15
CA GLU A 3 27.11 -8.09 13.53
C GLU A 3 26.12 -7.69 12.43
N GLU A 4 25.05 -8.46 12.27
CA GLU A 4 23.91 -7.97 11.50
C GLU A 4 23.14 -7.03 12.41
N GLN A 5 23.42 -5.73 12.26
CA GLN A 5 22.48 -4.68 12.61
C GLN A 5 21.16 -5.03 11.91
N LEU A 6 20.22 -5.60 12.66
CA LEU A 6 18.81 -5.66 12.28
C LEU A 6 18.38 -4.22 11.96
N ARG A 7 18.27 -3.89 10.66
CA ARG A 7 17.95 -2.52 10.23
C ARG A 7 16.47 -2.20 10.37
N GLN A 8 15.61 -3.22 10.44
CA GLN A 8 14.16 -3.05 10.57
C GLN A 8 13.51 -4.35 11.05
N VAL A 9 12.57 -4.23 11.99
CA VAL A 9 11.58 -5.27 12.32
C VAL A 9 10.23 -4.65 11.99
N ALA A 10 9.53 -5.21 11.00
CA ALA A 10 8.21 -4.73 10.62
C ALA A 10 7.14 -5.42 11.49
N LEU A 11 6.63 -4.70 12.48
CA LEU A 11 5.41 -5.06 13.19
C LEU A 11 4.28 -4.23 12.59
N GLY A 12 3.44 -4.86 11.76
CA GLY A 12 2.32 -4.19 11.11
C GLY A 12 2.68 -3.47 9.80
N ASN A 13 1.80 -2.56 9.36
CA ASN A 13 1.88 -1.85 8.08
C ASN A 13 2.86 -0.65 8.06
N GLY A 14 3.90 -0.66 8.91
CA GLY A 14 4.87 0.42 9.00
C GLY A 14 4.43 1.63 9.83
N LEU A 15 3.28 1.55 10.53
CA LEU A 15 2.76 2.64 11.37
C LEU A 15 3.13 2.54 12.85
N PHE A 16 3.94 1.55 13.26
CA PHE A 16 4.30 1.39 14.67
C PHE A 16 4.91 2.70 15.24
N PRO A 17 4.39 3.23 16.36
CA PRO A 17 4.80 4.54 16.85
C PRO A 17 6.25 4.53 17.36
N SER A 18 7.09 5.32 16.71
CA SER A 18 8.45 5.63 17.16
C SER A 18 8.77 7.08 16.79
N GLU A 19 9.79 7.67 17.43
CA GLU A 19 10.24 9.02 17.03
C GLU A 19 10.68 9.09 15.57
N ALA A 20 11.33 8.03 15.07
CA ALA A 20 11.76 7.93 13.68
C ALA A 20 10.56 7.89 12.71
N THR A 21 9.57 7.05 13.00
CA THR A 21 8.33 6.92 12.21
C THR A 21 7.52 8.23 12.26
N ALA A 22 7.40 8.85 13.43
CA ALA A 22 6.71 10.13 13.59
C ALA A 22 7.39 11.24 12.77
N LYS A 23 8.72 11.30 12.79
CA LYS A 23 9.51 12.23 11.97
C LYS A 23 9.31 11.97 10.47
N GLN A 24 9.31 10.71 10.03
CA GLN A 24 9.06 10.31 8.64
C GLN A 24 7.68 10.79 8.16
N PHE A 25 6.64 10.64 8.98
CA PHE A 25 5.30 11.14 8.64
C PHE A 25 5.08 12.62 8.98
N GLY A 26 6.08 13.31 9.51
CA GLY A 26 5.97 14.72 9.94
C GLY A 26 4.82 14.95 10.93
N MET A 27 4.62 14.01 11.84
CA MET A 27 3.65 14.00 12.95
C MET A 27 4.38 14.08 14.29
N SER A 28 3.69 14.49 15.35
CA SER A 28 4.22 14.22 16.71
C SER A 28 4.11 12.72 17.04
N LEU A 29 4.93 12.24 17.97
CA LEU A 29 4.81 10.87 18.46
C LEU A 29 3.43 10.59 19.05
N GLU A 30 2.84 11.56 19.73
CA GLU A 30 1.48 11.49 20.27
C GLU A 30 0.44 11.30 19.18
N GLN A 31 0.47 12.13 18.12
CA GLN A 31 -0.45 12.02 16.99
C GLN A 31 -0.35 10.66 16.26
N LEU A 32 0.88 10.18 16.05
CA LEU A 32 1.10 8.88 15.43
C LEU A 32 0.62 7.75 16.34
N SER A 33 0.88 7.85 17.66
CA SER A 33 0.41 6.88 18.65
C SER A 33 -1.11 6.82 18.70
N GLU A 34 -1.78 7.98 18.73
CA GLU A 34 -3.24 8.05 18.71
C GLU A 34 -3.79 7.42 17.43
N THR A 35 -3.22 7.73 16.26
CA THR A 35 -3.62 7.15 14.97
C THR A 35 -3.45 5.63 14.96
N PHE A 36 -2.28 5.15 15.38
CA PHE A 36 -1.97 3.72 15.40
C PHE A 36 -2.88 2.95 16.36
N TRP A 37 -2.97 3.39 17.62
CA TRP A 37 -3.76 2.68 18.63
C TRP A 37 -5.27 2.79 18.39
N SER A 38 -5.75 3.89 17.82
CA SER A 38 -7.16 3.98 17.38
C SER A 38 -7.43 3.02 16.22
N GLY A 39 -6.50 2.90 15.28
CA GLY A 39 -6.57 1.94 14.19
C GLY A 39 -6.57 0.49 14.68
N VAL A 40 -5.70 0.15 15.64
CA VAL A 40 -5.64 -1.19 16.26
C VAL A 40 -6.90 -1.49 17.07
N ASN A 41 -7.46 -0.51 17.77
CA ASN A 41 -8.66 -0.67 18.61
C ASN A 41 -9.97 -0.32 17.86
N VAL A 42 -9.97 -0.42 16.54
CA VAL A 42 -11.16 -0.21 15.72
C VAL A 42 -12.27 -1.21 16.08
N ASP A 43 -13.53 -0.85 15.81
CA ASP A 43 -14.63 -1.81 15.84
C ASP A 43 -14.43 -2.85 14.73
N TYR A 44 -13.90 -4.01 15.11
CA TYR A 44 -13.62 -5.11 14.20
C TYR A 44 -14.88 -5.63 13.51
N ALA A 45 -16.03 -5.70 14.19
CA ALA A 45 -17.26 -6.16 13.55
C ALA A 45 -17.70 -5.22 12.42
N ALA A 46 -17.58 -3.90 12.65
CA ALA A 46 -17.84 -2.90 11.61
C ALA A 46 -16.79 -2.95 10.48
N LEU A 47 -15.52 -3.19 10.82
CA LEU A 47 -14.43 -3.31 9.84
C LEU A 47 -14.64 -4.53 8.94
N GLN A 48 -14.94 -5.69 9.51
CA GLN A 48 -15.25 -6.93 8.79
C GLN A 48 -16.46 -6.76 7.87
N ALA A 49 -17.53 -6.12 8.36
CA ALA A 49 -18.70 -5.83 7.54
C ALA A 49 -18.38 -4.90 6.36
N THR A 50 -17.48 -3.93 6.55
CA THR A 50 -17.02 -3.03 5.48
C THR A 50 -16.12 -3.78 4.49
N GLY A 51 -15.19 -4.59 4.99
CA GLY A 51 -14.30 -5.44 4.21
C GLY A 51 -15.07 -6.40 3.32
N ALA A 52 -16.07 -7.10 3.85
CA ALA A 52 -16.94 -8.00 3.08
C ALA A 52 -17.68 -7.28 1.94
N LYS A 53 -18.18 -6.06 2.19
CA LYS A 53 -18.85 -5.26 1.15
C LYS A 53 -17.89 -4.87 0.02
N VAL A 54 -16.70 -4.39 0.37
CA VAL A 54 -15.68 -3.96 -0.61
C VAL A 54 -15.11 -5.17 -1.36
N LYS A 55 -14.84 -6.28 -0.68
CA LYS A 55 -14.45 -7.56 -1.29
C LYS A 55 -15.46 -7.99 -2.35
N ASN A 56 -16.74 -8.06 -1.97
CA ASN A 56 -17.81 -8.42 -2.90
C ASN A 56 -17.90 -7.45 -4.11
N MET A 57 -17.67 -6.16 -3.91
CA MET A 57 -17.62 -5.18 -5.01
C MET A 57 -16.47 -5.47 -5.98
N PHE A 58 -15.29 -5.84 -5.48
CA PHE A 58 -14.15 -6.18 -6.33
C PHE A 58 -14.33 -7.53 -7.03
N GLU A 59 -14.85 -8.55 -6.34
CA GLU A 59 -15.11 -9.89 -6.91
C GLU A 59 -16.11 -9.85 -8.06
N ASN A 60 -17.12 -8.98 -7.99
CA ASN A 60 -18.08 -8.75 -9.06
C ASN A 60 -17.65 -7.63 -10.03
N GLY A 61 -16.59 -6.92 -9.70
CA GLY A 61 -16.02 -5.84 -10.49
C GLY A 61 -15.20 -6.36 -11.66
N LYS A 62 -15.13 -5.56 -12.74
CA LYS A 62 -14.30 -5.89 -13.91
C LYS A 62 -13.07 -5.00 -14.02
N GLN A 63 -13.19 -3.74 -13.62
CA GLN A 63 -12.18 -2.72 -13.82
C GLN A 63 -12.17 -1.74 -12.65
N VAL A 64 -10.98 -1.28 -12.30
CA VAL A 64 -10.74 -0.17 -11.38
C VAL A 64 -10.27 1.03 -12.20
N ARG A 65 -10.76 2.22 -11.85
CA ARG A 65 -10.23 3.49 -12.34
C ARG A 65 -9.96 4.43 -11.15
N ILE A 66 -8.74 4.90 -11.04
CA ILE A 66 -8.27 5.80 -10.00
C ILE A 66 -8.04 7.16 -10.63
N THR A 67 -8.69 8.20 -10.12
CA THR A 67 -8.54 9.58 -10.63
C THR A 67 -8.20 10.54 -9.50
N ASN A 68 -7.40 11.56 -9.82
CA ASN A 68 -7.11 12.67 -8.92
C ASN A 68 -6.75 13.93 -9.73
N PRO A 69 -7.16 15.14 -9.30
CA PRO A 69 -6.76 16.40 -9.94
C PRO A 69 -5.25 16.62 -10.15
N ASN A 70 -4.39 15.93 -9.38
CA ASN A 70 -2.93 15.99 -9.55
C ASN A 70 -2.43 15.33 -10.85
N GLY A 71 -3.33 14.81 -11.69
CA GLY A 71 -3.01 14.17 -12.97
C GLY A 71 -2.96 12.65 -12.91
N THR A 72 -3.36 12.05 -11.78
CA THR A 72 -3.63 10.62 -11.71
C THR A 72 -4.89 10.28 -12.49
N ASP A 73 -4.75 9.39 -13.46
CA ASP A 73 -5.83 8.70 -14.16
C ASP A 73 -5.27 7.34 -14.59
N LEU A 74 -5.50 6.32 -13.76
CA LEU A 74 -4.99 4.98 -13.95
C LEU A 74 -6.16 4.01 -13.99
N SER A 75 -6.15 3.10 -14.97
CA SER A 75 -7.16 2.04 -15.07
C SER A 75 -6.51 0.68 -15.29
N PHE A 76 -7.13 -0.37 -14.74
CA PHE A 76 -6.72 -1.77 -14.92
C PHE A 76 -7.89 -2.70 -14.65
N ALA A 77 -7.87 -3.88 -15.26
CA ALA A 77 -8.90 -4.90 -15.00
C ALA A 77 -8.58 -5.67 -13.72
N ILE A 78 -9.63 -6.10 -13.02
CA ILE A 78 -9.56 -6.96 -11.82
C ILE A 78 -10.45 -8.21 -11.95
N GLN A 79 -11.10 -8.39 -13.11
CA GLN A 79 -12.00 -9.51 -13.34
C GLN A 79 -11.30 -10.86 -13.06
N SER A 80 -11.96 -11.73 -12.30
CA SER A 80 -11.47 -13.06 -11.94
C SER A 80 -10.16 -13.08 -11.15
N ARG A 81 -9.76 -11.94 -10.55
CA ARG A 81 -8.60 -11.88 -9.65
C ARG A 81 -9.08 -12.18 -8.23
N PRO A 82 -8.32 -12.99 -7.45
CA PRO A 82 -8.62 -13.19 -6.04
C PRO A 82 -8.61 -11.85 -5.30
N VAL A 83 -9.54 -11.69 -4.37
CA VAL A 83 -9.65 -10.49 -3.52
C VAL A 83 -9.55 -10.95 -2.07
N PHE A 84 -8.72 -10.28 -1.29
CA PHE A 84 -8.47 -10.62 0.10
C PHE A 84 -8.74 -9.41 1.00
N VAL A 85 -8.99 -9.68 2.27
CA VAL A 85 -9.25 -8.64 3.28
C VAL A 85 -8.32 -8.90 4.44
N SER A 86 -7.52 -7.90 4.80
CA SER A 86 -6.82 -7.86 6.09
C SER A 86 -7.74 -7.12 7.06
N ASP A 87 -8.60 -7.85 7.78
CA ASP A 87 -9.55 -7.31 8.75
C ASP A 87 -9.06 -7.43 10.21
N GLY A 88 -7.86 -7.99 10.41
CA GLY A 88 -7.24 -8.17 11.73
C GLY A 88 -7.54 -9.51 12.38
N VAL A 89 -8.32 -10.37 11.72
CA VAL A 89 -8.68 -11.72 12.19
C VAL A 89 -8.16 -12.74 11.19
N ILE A 90 -7.55 -13.83 11.68
CA ILE A 90 -7.23 -14.99 10.87
C ILE A 90 -8.25 -16.08 11.24
N SER A 91 -9.29 -16.20 10.44
CA SER A 91 -10.35 -17.21 10.61
C SER A 91 -9.86 -18.62 10.28
N ASP A 92 -10.68 -19.64 10.58
CA ASP A 92 -10.35 -21.01 10.19
C ASP A 92 -10.50 -21.21 8.68
N GLU A 93 -11.39 -20.45 8.03
CA GLU A 93 -11.52 -20.36 6.59
C GLU A 93 -10.25 -19.78 5.94
N ASP A 94 -9.69 -18.70 6.50
CA ASP A 94 -8.45 -18.09 6.00
C ASP A 94 -7.27 -19.07 6.09
N LYS A 95 -7.19 -19.85 7.17
CA LYS A 95 -6.18 -20.89 7.34
C LYS A 95 -6.34 -22.03 6.34
N ALA A 96 -7.58 -22.39 6.03
CA ALA A 96 -7.89 -23.43 5.06
C ALA A 96 -7.53 -22.99 3.63
N GLU A 97 -7.74 -21.72 3.29
CA GLU A 97 -7.33 -21.13 2.01
C GLU A 97 -5.81 -20.93 1.93
N GLY A 98 -5.20 -20.48 3.02
CA GLY A 98 -3.76 -20.24 3.14
C GLY A 98 -3.25 -19.08 2.29
N GLY A 99 -1.92 -18.95 2.20
CA GLY A 99 -1.27 -17.94 1.35
C GLY A 99 -1.68 -16.52 1.72
N ALA A 100 -2.16 -15.76 0.73
CA ALA A 100 -2.56 -14.37 0.91
C ALA A 100 -3.75 -14.21 1.88
N ALA A 101 -4.68 -15.17 1.98
CA ALA A 101 -5.78 -15.08 2.93
C ALA A 101 -5.31 -15.02 4.40
N CYS A 102 -4.13 -15.59 4.71
CA CYS A 102 -3.53 -15.51 6.04
C CYS A 102 -2.68 -14.24 6.27
N MET A 103 -2.56 -13.34 5.29
CA MET A 103 -1.80 -12.11 5.43
C MET A 103 -2.66 -11.03 6.09
N VAL A 104 -2.42 -10.84 7.38
CA VAL A 104 -3.09 -9.83 8.21
C VAL A 104 -2.06 -8.85 8.77
N TRP A 105 -2.44 -7.57 8.75
CA TRP A 105 -1.61 -6.46 9.24
C TRP A 105 -2.37 -5.64 10.27
N LEU A 106 -1.63 -4.98 11.17
CA LEU A 106 -2.18 -4.05 12.15
C LEU A 106 -1.52 -2.66 12.00
N PRO A 107 -2.29 -1.56 12.12
CA PRO A 107 -3.76 -1.49 12.12
C PRO A 107 -4.37 -2.16 10.90
N ALA A 108 -5.41 -2.97 11.12
CA ALA A 108 -6.08 -3.71 10.04
C ALA A 108 -6.94 -2.79 9.18
N GLY A 109 -7.53 -3.33 8.12
CA GLY A 109 -8.51 -2.66 7.28
C GLY A 109 -7.98 -2.38 5.89
N GLU A 110 -7.49 -3.41 5.21
CA GLU A 110 -7.02 -3.35 3.84
C GLU A 110 -7.81 -4.35 2.99
N VAL A 111 -8.22 -3.95 1.78
CA VAL A 111 -8.83 -4.84 0.79
C VAL A 111 -7.97 -4.80 -0.46
N TYR A 112 -7.38 -5.94 -0.77
CA TYR A 112 -6.35 -6.00 -1.79
C TYR A 112 -6.61 -7.11 -2.80
N THR A 113 -6.13 -6.84 -3.99
CA THR A 113 -6.16 -7.75 -5.13
C THR A 113 -4.95 -7.45 -6.02
N THR A 114 -4.93 -8.07 -7.18
CA THR A 114 -3.85 -7.93 -8.15
C THR A 114 -4.48 -7.50 -9.47
N PRO A 115 -3.92 -6.51 -10.18
CA PRO A 115 -4.37 -6.16 -11.51
C PRO A 115 -4.21 -7.35 -12.47
N ALA A 116 -5.11 -7.49 -13.44
CA ALA A 116 -4.91 -8.42 -14.54
C ALA A 116 -3.70 -7.97 -15.38
N ALA A 117 -2.76 -8.89 -15.57
CA ALA A 117 -1.53 -8.62 -16.31
C ALA A 117 -1.83 -8.04 -17.71
N GLY A 118 -1.04 -7.06 -18.12
CA GLY A 118 -1.20 -6.44 -19.43
C GLY A 118 -2.31 -5.38 -19.53
N THR A 119 -3.12 -5.16 -18.48
CA THR A 119 -4.29 -4.27 -18.58
C THR A 119 -4.08 -2.87 -18.04
N ALA A 120 -3.08 -2.66 -17.16
CA ALA A 120 -2.85 -1.36 -16.55
C ALA A 120 -2.41 -0.32 -17.59
N THR A 121 -3.18 0.77 -17.70
CA THR A 121 -2.92 1.88 -18.61
C THR A 121 -3.32 3.19 -17.96
N GLY A 122 -2.42 4.18 -18.04
CA GLY A 122 -2.66 5.52 -17.53
C GLY A 122 -1.46 6.08 -16.79
N ARG A 123 -1.72 7.05 -15.91
CA ARG A 123 -0.70 7.72 -15.10
C ARG A 123 -1.11 7.71 -13.63
N ILE A 124 -0.14 7.48 -12.76
CA ILE A 124 -0.26 7.72 -11.33
C ILE A 124 0.76 8.76 -10.88
N VAL A 125 0.32 9.70 -10.06
CA VAL A 125 1.12 10.81 -9.55
C VAL A 125 1.13 10.78 -8.02
N PHE A 126 2.33 10.75 -7.46
CA PHE A 126 2.58 10.88 -6.02
C PHE A 126 3.20 12.25 -5.76
N ASP A 127 2.45 13.13 -5.10
CA ASP A 127 2.93 14.49 -4.79
C ASP A 127 4.14 14.44 -3.86
N ARG A 128 4.12 13.48 -2.92
CA ARG A 128 5.20 13.18 -1.99
C ARG A 128 5.24 11.67 -1.77
N VAL A 129 6.44 11.11 -1.62
CA VAL A 129 6.70 9.74 -1.18
C VAL A 129 7.83 9.68 -0.15
N GLN A 130 7.71 8.84 0.88
CA GLN A 130 8.88 8.45 1.68
C GLN A 130 9.54 7.24 1.06
N PHE A 131 10.85 7.31 0.80
CA PHE A 131 11.61 6.21 0.23
C PHE A 131 12.96 6.07 0.91
N MET A 132 13.17 4.97 1.63
CA MET A 132 14.41 4.69 2.38
C MET A 132 14.82 5.83 3.31
N GLY A 133 13.85 6.37 4.07
CA GLY A 133 14.04 7.49 5.00
C GLY A 133 14.27 8.85 4.34
N LYS A 134 14.02 8.99 3.03
CA LYS A 134 14.12 10.25 2.29
C LYS A 134 12.76 10.68 1.76
N ASP A 135 12.50 11.97 1.86
CA ASP A 135 11.40 12.62 1.16
C ASP A 135 11.70 12.69 -0.35
N VAL A 136 10.77 12.16 -1.15
CA VAL A 136 10.75 12.25 -2.60
C VAL A 136 9.48 13.01 -3.03
N THR A 137 9.56 13.88 -4.03
CA THR A 137 8.40 14.67 -4.46
C THR A 137 8.09 14.53 -5.94
N GLY A 138 6.81 14.68 -6.29
CA GLY A 138 6.34 14.78 -7.68
C GLY A 138 6.65 13.57 -8.55
N VAL A 139 6.56 12.35 -7.98
CA VAL A 139 6.81 11.11 -8.75
C VAL A 139 5.62 10.86 -9.66
N SER A 140 5.88 10.66 -10.96
CA SER A 140 4.88 10.34 -11.96
C SER A 140 5.30 9.09 -12.70
N ILE A 141 4.40 8.10 -12.73
CA ILE A 141 4.61 6.81 -13.38
C ILE A 141 3.55 6.63 -14.45
N VAL A 142 3.98 6.33 -15.67
CA VAL A 142 3.08 6.03 -16.81
C VAL A 142 3.12 4.54 -17.08
N LEU A 143 1.94 3.93 -17.12
CA LEU A 143 1.76 2.53 -17.48
C LEU A 143 1.07 2.41 -18.83
N LYS A 144 1.53 1.44 -19.63
CA LYS A 144 0.89 1.03 -20.88
C LYS A 144 0.99 -0.48 -21.00
N ASN A 145 -0.13 -1.13 -21.34
CA ASN A 145 -0.22 -2.58 -21.49
C ASN A 145 0.35 -3.32 -20.26
N GLY A 146 -0.02 -2.87 -19.06
CA GLY A 146 0.39 -3.48 -17.80
C GLY A 146 1.81 -3.17 -17.34
N ARG A 147 2.58 -2.38 -18.11
CA ARG A 147 4.00 -2.12 -17.83
C ARG A 147 4.30 -0.64 -17.67
N VAL A 148 5.20 -0.30 -16.76
CA VAL A 148 5.80 1.02 -16.62
C VAL A 148 6.59 1.34 -17.90
N THR A 149 6.24 2.45 -18.54
CA THR A 149 6.91 2.95 -19.76
C THR A 149 7.64 4.26 -19.55
N SER A 150 7.31 5.01 -18.49
CA SER A 150 8.00 6.24 -18.11
C SER A 150 7.87 6.45 -16.61
N MET A 151 8.94 6.96 -16.01
CA MET A 151 9.01 7.33 -14.61
C MET A 151 9.81 8.63 -14.49
N THR A 152 9.21 9.64 -13.87
CA THR A 152 9.83 10.93 -13.61
C THR A 152 9.61 11.31 -12.15
N GLY A 153 10.47 12.16 -11.59
CA GLY A 153 10.26 12.71 -10.26
C GLY A 153 11.08 13.97 -10.01
N GLY A 154 10.76 14.65 -8.91
CA GLY A 154 11.44 15.84 -8.43
C GLY A 154 12.57 15.52 -7.46
N ALA A 155 12.68 16.31 -6.39
CA ALA A 155 13.72 16.12 -5.38
C ALA A 155 13.67 14.71 -4.79
N GLY A 156 14.84 14.07 -4.63
CA GLY A 156 14.98 12.73 -4.05
C GLY A 156 14.70 11.57 -5.02
N PHE A 157 14.21 11.83 -6.23
CA PHE A 157 13.76 10.80 -7.16
C PHE A 157 14.87 9.83 -7.61
N ASP A 158 16.12 10.28 -7.66
CA ASP A 158 17.26 9.46 -8.06
C ASP A 158 17.39 8.17 -7.23
N ALA A 159 16.98 8.20 -5.96
CA ALA A 159 16.99 7.01 -5.11
C ALA A 159 15.98 5.95 -5.56
N ILE A 160 14.75 6.38 -5.91
CA ILE A 160 13.72 5.49 -6.47
C ILE A 160 14.20 4.94 -7.82
N LYS A 161 14.74 5.82 -8.68
CA LYS A 161 15.22 5.44 -10.00
C LYS A 161 16.36 4.42 -9.92
N ALA A 162 17.32 4.61 -9.01
CA ALA A 162 18.42 3.68 -8.80
C ALA A 162 17.93 2.31 -8.33
N GLN A 163 17.00 2.24 -7.38
CA GLN A 163 16.41 0.97 -6.93
C GLN A 163 15.65 0.27 -8.06
N TYR A 164 14.88 1.03 -8.84
CA TYR A 164 14.16 0.49 -9.98
C TYR A 164 15.10 -0.04 -11.06
N ASP A 165 16.18 0.66 -11.37
CA ASP A 165 17.16 0.23 -12.39
C ASP A 165 17.95 -1.01 -11.96
N ALA A 166 18.17 -1.18 -10.66
CA ALA A 166 18.80 -2.37 -10.09
C ALA A 166 17.85 -3.58 -9.97
N ALA A 167 16.53 -3.37 -10.12
CA ALA A 167 15.54 -4.42 -9.96
C ALA A 167 15.58 -5.44 -11.12
N GLY A 168 15.23 -6.68 -10.80
CA GLY A 168 15.21 -7.79 -11.76
C GLY A 168 13.99 -7.79 -12.70
N PRO A 169 13.82 -8.88 -13.47
CA PRO A 169 12.66 -9.07 -14.33
C PRO A 169 11.33 -8.88 -13.57
N GLY A 170 10.35 -8.28 -14.23
CA GLY A 170 9.03 -7.99 -13.63
C GLY A 170 8.92 -6.62 -12.95
N LYS A 171 10.01 -5.87 -12.80
CA LYS A 171 10.01 -4.52 -12.18
C LYS A 171 9.04 -3.52 -12.82
N ASP A 172 8.69 -3.72 -14.09
CA ASP A 172 7.79 -2.83 -14.81
C ASP A 172 6.31 -3.18 -14.58
N GLU A 173 5.98 -4.30 -13.94
CA GLU A 173 4.60 -4.79 -13.82
C GLU A 173 3.88 -4.20 -12.60
N LEU A 174 2.61 -3.83 -12.76
CA LEU A 174 1.77 -3.42 -11.63
C LEU A 174 1.30 -4.66 -10.87
N ALA A 175 1.90 -4.93 -9.72
CA ALA A 175 1.74 -6.19 -9.00
C ALA A 175 0.52 -6.25 -8.07
N VAL A 176 0.27 -5.19 -7.29
CA VAL A 176 -0.74 -5.17 -6.22
C VAL A 176 -1.57 -3.91 -6.32
N PHE A 177 -2.86 -4.05 -6.03
CA PHE A 177 -3.76 -2.94 -5.75
C PHE A 177 -4.41 -3.17 -4.39
N ASP A 178 -4.25 -2.19 -3.50
CA ASP A 178 -4.74 -2.23 -2.12
C ASP A 178 -5.46 -0.92 -1.80
N ILE A 179 -6.56 -1.01 -1.04
CA ILE A 179 -7.29 0.14 -0.52
C ILE A 179 -7.53 0.00 0.99
N GLY A 180 -7.22 1.07 1.72
CA GLY A 180 -7.51 1.17 3.15
C GLY A 180 -8.99 1.48 3.42
N ILE A 181 -9.59 0.74 4.35
CA ILE A 181 -10.99 0.85 4.78
C ILE A 181 -11.15 1.11 6.28
N ASN A 182 -10.05 1.21 7.04
CA ASN A 182 -10.10 1.47 8.48
C ASN A 182 -10.51 2.94 8.76
N PRO A 183 -11.71 3.20 9.33
CA PRO A 183 -12.17 4.56 9.54
C PRO A 183 -11.43 5.28 10.68
N ALA A 184 -10.73 4.55 11.56
CA ALA A 184 -9.94 5.12 12.64
C ALA A 184 -8.56 5.58 12.16
N VAL A 185 -8.07 5.07 11.02
CA VAL A 185 -6.83 5.53 10.39
C VAL A 185 -7.14 6.71 9.47
N LYS A 186 -6.94 7.93 9.98
CA LYS A 186 -7.15 9.15 9.20
C LYS A 186 -5.93 9.44 8.35
N ALA A 187 -6.10 9.28 7.05
CA ALA A 187 -5.20 9.77 6.03
C ALA A 187 -4.91 11.27 6.21
N THR A 188 -3.72 11.61 6.72
CA THR A 188 -3.16 12.95 6.54
C THR A 188 -2.40 12.99 5.21
N PRO A 189 -2.25 14.15 4.55
CA PRO A 189 -1.42 14.28 3.34
C PRO A 189 0.01 13.73 3.50
N LYS A 190 0.49 13.63 4.74
CA LYS A 190 1.81 13.08 5.06
C LYS A 190 1.77 11.57 5.28
N LEU A 191 0.69 11.01 5.86
CA LEU A 191 0.51 9.57 6.10
C LEU A 191 0.38 8.77 4.79
N LEU A 192 -0.36 9.29 3.80
CA LEU A 192 -0.65 8.62 2.53
C LEU A 192 0.53 8.56 1.53
N SER A 193 1.68 9.10 1.89
CA SER A 193 2.85 9.19 1.02
C SER A 193 3.84 8.03 1.18
N SER A 194 3.61 7.06 2.06
CA SER A 194 4.55 5.94 2.20
C SER A 194 4.01 4.70 1.48
N PRO A 195 4.69 4.18 0.43
CA PRO A 195 4.39 2.82 0.01
C PRO A 195 4.71 1.88 1.18
N PRO A 196 3.97 0.77 1.35
CA PRO A 196 4.38 -0.26 2.28
C PRO A 196 5.78 -0.74 1.88
N GLU A 197 6.73 -0.75 2.82
CA GLU A 197 8.10 -1.14 2.53
C GLU A 197 8.19 -2.68 2.39
N TRP A 198 7.94 -3.20 1.19
CA TRP A 198 8.21 -4.61 0.88
C TRP A 198 9.64 -4.76 0.35
N SER A 199 10.62 -4.81 1.26
CA SER A 199 11.96 -5.26 0.92
C SER A 199 12.14 -6.74 1.25
N ARG A 200 12.83 -7.44 0.34
CA ARG A 200 13.17 -8.86 0.39
C ARG A 200 14.21 -9.16 1.45
#